data_AF-A0AAD7HAG0-F1
#
_entry.id   AF-A0AAD7HAG0-F1
#
_cell.length_a   1.000
_cell.length_b   1.000
_cell.length_c   1.000
_cell.angle_alpha   90.00
_cell.angle_beta   90.00
_cell.angle_gamma   90.00
#
_symmetry.space_group_name_H-M   'P 1'
#
loop_
_entity.id
_entity.type
_entity.pdbx_description
1 polymer ?
#
loop_
_entity_poly.entity_id
_entity_poly.type
_entity_poly.pdbx_seq_one_letter_code
_entity_poly.pdbx_strand_id
1 'polypeptide(L)'
;MLAISYDIAYQWQINLRKRLESMPSHLQVDLALITLLFALPVWHAAAHEVSCQNQNLLTYLDGVGRTDGEGIERTWSELNPIAWATKEMGRGARADAIEDKVDHHNWEKNIGQGTMLPRKLILAIDERDRQVEAFKDIDCTLRTELKKEWQAKIDNWKADRTQPNPYLPAGGKDGGPSEASIHLALMKDEAEEAATGGRKLHGSSVTSFLVAGLQLEESQCRIKREARGRVLLAADQHERVQEMRIAFFSKLGRWRKLQAVYMPAAVRELEEDEDARDADLPPPNAEEVKLYLPSGLRRADQEEGCYKGLPAMEGRLREGQCHNLLKVLRSRLHAKRHLLNYRDESVVGQRAATRAYTLIGRIGERVDAVSAKYRRACAALIALRGRTACERFRELKASDIQLDEKREVDAKVRKKLGSIGSKFRRQGPALSSKNKSFSWIWTDGGGPGDDEVALHDSMAVRVEWSKAKACKERWEEEVELLREEMKRVLRFLRWRAMWWESQRGRRTGQVSQESRRTIICPLQIWRCLSFDTL
;
A
#
# COMPACT_ATOMS: atom_id res chain seq x y z
N MET A 1 8.46 -22.21 -18.34
CA MET A 1 8.20 -21.57 -17.04
C MET A 1 6.82 -21.96 -16.55
N LEU A 2 6.69 -22.29 -15.28
CA LEU A 2 5.43 -22.65 -14.62
C LEU A 2 5.28 -21.80 -13.36
N ALA A 3 4.22 -20.99 -13.29
CA ALA A 3 3.88 -20.20 -12.11
C ALA A 3 2.90 -20.98 -11.23
N ILE A 4 3.22 -21.11 -9.95
CA ILE A 4 2.45 -21.80 -8.92
C ILE A 4 2.00 -20.74 -7.91
N SER A 5 0.70 -20.48 -7.88
CA SER A 5 0.07 -19.57 -6.91
C SER A 5 -0.66 -20.38 -5.85
N TYR A 6 -0.31 -20.19 -4.58
CA TYR A 6 -0.99 -20.81 -3.43
C TYR A 6 -0.69 -20.04 -2.15
N ASP A 7 -1.63 -20.00 -1.21
CA ASP A 7 -1.54 -19.17 0.01
C ASP A 7 -0.29 -19.49 0.83
N ILE A 8 0.14 -20.75 0.85
CA ILE A 8 1.36 -21.18 1.55
C ILE A 8 2.48 -21.61 0.58
N ALA A 9 2.46 -21.12 -0.66
CA ALA A 9 3.48 -21.45 -1.67
C ALA A 9 4.91 -21.21 -1.15
N TYR A 10 5.11 -20.12 -0.38
CA TYR A 10 6.43 -19.79 0.17
C TYR A 10 6.95 -20.81 1.21
N GLN A 11 6.06 -21.46 1.96
CA GLN A 11 6.43 -22.53 2.90
C GLN A 11 6.62 -23.85 2.16
N TRP A 12 5.76 -24.10 1.18
CA TRP A 12 5.76 -25.34 0.42
C TRP A 12 7.03 -25.51 -0.42
N GLN A 13 7.51 -24.45 -1.05
CA GLN A 13 8.71 -24.49 -1.91
C GLN A 13 9.99 -24.95 -1.17
N ILE A 14 10.11 -24.66 0.13
CA ILE A 14 11.31 -24.94 0.93
C ILE A 14 11.66 -26.44 0.91
N ASN A 15 10.64 -27.29 1.00
CA ASN A 15 10.80 -28.74 1.06
C ASN A 15 10.41 -29.45 -0.24
N LEU A 16 10.16 -28.71 -1.34
CA LEU A 16 9.73 -29.30 -2.60
C LEU A 16 10.72 -30.34 -3.12
N ARG A 17 12.01 -29.99 -3.18
CA ARG A 17 13.06 -30.90 -3.67
C ARG A 17 13.12 -32.20 -2.86
N LYS A 18 13.14 -32.08 -1.52
CA LYS A 18 13.14 -33.23 -0.60
C LYS A 18 11.91 -34.12 -0.80
N ARG A 19 10.73 -33.52 -1.01
CA ARG A 19 9.48 -34.26 -1.24
C ARG A 19 9.50 -34.98 -2.58
N LEU A 20 10.03 -34.36 -3.64
CA LEU A 20 10.18 -35.00 -4.94
C LEU A 20 11.14 -36.19 -4.86
N GLU A 21 12.26 -36.06 -4.15
CA GLU A 21 13.19 -37.18 -3.94
C GLU A 21 12.55 -38.37 -3.20
N SER A 22 11.56 -38.12 -2.33
CA SER A 22 10.82 -39.18 -1.63
C SER A 22 9.71 -39.84 -2.46
N MET A 23 9.36 -39.28 -3.62
CA MET A 23 8.34 -39.85 -4.50
C MET A 23 8.87 -41.09 -5.22
N PRO A 24 7.98 -42.01 -5.64
CA PRO A 24 8.33 -43.09 -6.56
C PRO A 24 9.08 -42.57 -7.79
N SER A 25 10.09 -43.31 -8.28
CA SER A 25 11.00 -42.88 -9.36
C SER A 25 10.28 -42.39 -10.64
N HIS A 26 9.14 -43.00 -10.99
CA HIS A 26 8.34 -42.60 -12.14
C HIS A 26 7.57 -41.27 -11.98
N LEU A 27 7.48 -40.74 -10.75
CA LEU A 27 6.88 -39.43 -10.43
C LEU A 27 7.95 -38.37 -10.09
N GLN A 28 9.23 -38.75 -10.03
CA GLN A 28 10.31 -37.81 -9.80
C GLN A 28 10.51 -36.98 -11.08
N VAL A 29 10.40 -35.67 -10.95
CA VAL A 29 10.60 -34.73 -12.05
C VAL A 29 11.92 -34.00 -11.83
N ASP A 30 12.76 -33.96 -12.86
CA ASP A 30 13.95 -33.13 -12.84
C ASP A 30 13.57 -31.65 -12.89
N LEU A 31 13.67 -30.99 -11.74
CA LEU A 31 13.39 -29.57 -11.58
C LEU A 31 14.34 -28.68 -12.39
N ALA A 32 15.51 -29.17 -12.83
CA ALA A 32 16.41 -28.40 -13.69
C ALA A 32 15.82 -28.13 -15.08
N LEU A 33 14.87 -28.96 -15.52
CA LEU A 33 14.18 -28.81 -16.81
C LEU A 33 13.04 -27.80 -16.77
N ILE A 34 12.66 -27.31 -15.58
CA ILE A 34 11.46 -26.49 -15.38
C ILE A 34 11.79 -25.26 -14.54
N THR A 35 11.63 -24.07 -15.13
CA THR A 35 11.62 -22.82 -14.36
C THR A 35 10.32 -22.72 -13.57
N LEU A 36 10.40 -22.92 -12.26
CA LEU A 36 9.27 -22.74 -11.33
C LEU A 36 9.26 -21.33 -10.74
N LEU A 37 8.11 -20.67 -10.79
CA LEU A 37 7.84 -19.43 -10.07
C LEU A 37 6.81 -19.70 -8.99
N PHE A 38 7.09 -19.27 -7.77
CA PHE A 38 6.14 -19.34 -6.66
C PHE A 38 5.56 -17.95 -6.40
N ALA A 39 4.26 -17.89 -6.19
CA ALA A 39 3.56 -16.65 -5.98
C ALA A 39 2.47 -16.79 -4.91
N LEU A 40 2.14 -15.67 -4.28
CA LEU A 40 0.98 -15.54 -3.40
C LEU A 40 -0.18 -14.92 -4.18
N PRO A 41 -1.41 -15.41 -3.99
CA PRO A 41 -2.60 -14.70 -4.42
C PRO A 41 -2.64 -13.28 -3.83
N VAL A 42 -3.19 -12.34 -4.59
CA VAL A 42 -3.09 -10.90 -4.30
C VAL A 42 -3.73 -10.53 -2.95
N TRP A 43 -4.84 -11.15 -2.58
CA TRP A 43 -5.56 -10.91 -1.32
C TRP A 43 -4.90 -11.64 -0.16
N HIS A 44 -4.40 -12.84 -0.40
CA HIS A 44 -3.70 -13.65 0.60
C HIS A 44 -2.35 -13.06 1.00
N ALA A 45 -1.68 -12.37 0.06
CA ALA A 45 -0.40 -11.72 0.33
C ALA A 45 -0.46 -10.86 1.60
N ALA A 46 -1.53 -10.09 1.82
CA ALA A 46 -1.64 -9.18 2.98
C ALA A 46 -1.52 -9.87 4.36
N ALA A 47 -1.81 -11.17 4.44
CA ALA A 47 -1.70 -11.96 5.67
C ALA A 47 -0.27 -12.43 5.98
N HIS A 48 0.67 -12.27 5.05
CA HIS A 48 2.07 -12.66 5.21
C HIS A 48 2.94 -11.52 5.75
N GLU A 49 4.15 -11.84 6.21
CA GLU A 49 5.15 -10.81 6.51
C GLU A 49 5.53 -9.98 5.28
N VAL A 50 5.93 -8.72 5.49
CA VAL A 50 6.20 -7.74 4.41
C VAL A 50 7.31 -8.23 3.47
N SER A 51 8.33 -8.92 3.96
CA SER A 51 9.37 -9.57 3.16
C SER A 51 8.75 -10.56 2.16
N CYS A 52 7.93 -11.49 2.66
CA CYS A 52 7.27 -12.52 1.86
C CYS A 52 6.27 -11.94 0.86
N GLN A 53 5.49 -10.93 1.27
CA GLN A 53 4.56 -10.19 0.39
C GLN A 53 5.28 -9.69 -0.85
N ASN A 54 6.35 -8.92 -0.67
CA ASN A 54 7.00 -8.23 -1.77
C ASN A 54 7.89 -9.14 -2.62
N GLN A 55 8.34 -10.26 -2.04
CA GLN A 55 9.07 -11.28 -2.80
C GLN A 55 8.17 -12.16 -3.64
N ASN A 56 6.92 -12.40 -3.27
CA ASN A 56 6.07 -13.39 -3.95
C ASN A 56 4.79 -12.79 -4.55
N LEU A 57 4.66 -11.46 -4.61
CA LEU A 57 3.48 -10.82 -5.21
C LEU A 57 3.44 -11.04 -6.73
N LEU A 58 2.33 -11.58 -7.23
CA LEU A 58 2.08 -11.79 -8.66
C LEU A 58 2.31 -10.53 -9.51
N THR A 59 2.00 -9.35 -8.97
CA THR A 59 2.17 -8.06 -9.65
C THR A 59 3.60 -7.79 -10.14
N TYR A 60 4.61 -8.39 -9.53
CA TYR A 60 6.02 -8.18 -9.89
C TYR A 60 6.65 -9.38 -10.63
N LEU A 61 5.86 -10.42 -10.92
CA LEU A 61 6.33 -11.61 -11.61
C LEU A 61 6.08 -11.51 -13.12
N ASP A 62 7.09 -11.85 -13.91
CA ASP A 62 6.97 -11.92 -15.36
C ASP A 62 6.26 -13.21 -15.78
N GLY A 63 5.47 -13.14 -16.85
CA GLY A 63 4.77 -14.29 -17.44
C GLY A 63 3.42 -14.67 -16.79
N VAL A 64 2.90 -13.83 -15.89
CA VAL A 64 1.59 -14.01 -15.25
C VAL A 64 0.57 -12.88 -15.53
N GLY A 65 0.95 -11.88 -16.34
CA GLY A 65 0.07 -10.76 -16.70
C GLY A 65 -0.58 -10.06 -15.49
N ARG A 66 -1.90 -9.92 -15.53
CA ARG A 66 -2.71 -9.35 -14.43
C ARG A 66 -3.47 -10.43 -13.64
N THR A 67 -2.93 -11.64 -13.60
CA THR A 67 -3.49 -12.74 -12.79
C THR A 67 -3.46 -12.40 -11.30
N ASP A 68 -4.59 -12.63 -10.62
CA ASP A 68 -4.74 -12.38 -9.17
C ASP A 68 -4.51 -13.61 -8.28
N GLY A 69 -4.56 -14.82 -8.84
CA GLY A 69 -4.37 -16.07 -8.11
C GLY A 69 -5.57 -16.53 -7.26
N GLU A 70 -6.69 -15.81 -7.27
CA GLU A 70 -7.84 -16.04 -6.36
C GLU A 70 -8.93 -16.93 -6.97
N GLY A 71 -8.69 -17.46 -8.17
CA GLY A 71 -9.71 -18.18 -8.94
C GLY A 71 -10.33 -19.36 -8.20
N ILE A 72 -9.54 -20.07 -7.38
CA ILE A 72 -9.99 -21.25 -6.62
C ILE A 72 -10.95 -20.90 -5.47
N GLU A 73 -10.81 -19.71 -4.88
CA GLU A 73 -11.66 -19.27 -3.78
C GLU A 73 -12.96 -18.65 -4.26
N ARG A 74 -12.96 -18.02 -5.44
CA ARG A 74 -14.18 -17.46 -6.04
C ARG A 74 -15.25 -18.53 -6.25
N THR A 75 -14.84 -19.76 -6.54
CA THR A 75 -15.74 -20.91 -6.69
C THR A 75 -16.48 -21.25 -5.38
N TRP A 76 -15.98 -20.84 -4.21
CA TRP A 76 -16.70 -21.03 -2.94
C TRP A 76 -18.05 -20.31 -2.92
N SER A 77 -18.17 -19.17 -3.61
CA SER A 77 -19.46 -18.47 -3.69
C SER A 77 -20.57 -19.33 -4.30
N GLU A 78 -20.21 -20.24 -5.21
CA GLU A 78 -21.13 -21.19 -5.85
C GLU A 78 -21.27 -22.50 -5.06
N LEU A 79 -20.16 -23.00 -4.50
CA LEU A 79 -20.14 -24.26 -3.74
C LEU A 79 -20.79 -24.15 -2.35
N ASN A 80 -20.75 -22.99 -1.71
CA ASN A 80 -21.30 -22.79 -0.36
C ASN A 80 -22.82 -23.09 -0.31
N PRO A 81 -23.66 -22.56 -1.23
CA PRO A 81 -25.06 -22.95 -1.32
C PRO A 81 -25.27 -24.45 -1.58
N ILE A 82 -24.44 -25.07 -2.43
CA ILE A 82 -24.53 -26.50 -2.75
C ILE A 82 -24.24 -27.36 -1.52
N ALA A 83 -23.26 -26.96 -0.71
CA ALA A 83 -22.93 -27.65 0.54
C ALA A 83 -24.13 -27.69 1.50
N TRP A 84 -24.93 -26.61 1.55
CA TRP A 84 -26.17 -26.57 2.33
C TRP A 84 -27.27 -27.44 1.73
N ALA A 85 -27.49 -27.36 0.42
CA ALA A 85 -28.53 -28.11 -0.28
C ALA A 85 -28.32 -29.64 -0.19
N THR A 86 -27.06 -30.08 -0.11
CA THR A 86 -26.70 -31.50 -0.08
C THR A 86 -26.49 -32.07 1.33
N LYS A 87 -26.72 -31.27 2.38
CA LYS A 87 -26.37 -31.62 3.76
C LYS A 87 -27.10 -32.89 4.28
N GLU A 88 -28.37 -33.04 3.95
CA GLU A 88 -29.22 -34.15 4.40
C GLU A 88 -29.18 -35.37 3.45
N MET A 89 -28.39 -35.29 2.37
CA MET A 89 -28.27 -36.39 1.40
C MET A 89 -27.36 -37.50 1.95
N GLY A 90 -27.70 -38.76 1.65
CA GLY A 90 -26.83 -39.90 1.92
C GLY A 90 -25.49 -39.78 1.17
N ARG A 91 -24.42 -40.42 1.68
CA ARG A 91 -23.03 -40.24 1.21
C ARG A 91 -22.85 -40.34 -0.31
N GLY A 92 -23.44 -41.37 -0.94
CA GLY A 92 -23.34 -41.56 -2.39
C GLY A 92 -24.06 -40.46 -3.16
N ALA A 93 -25.34 -40.24 -2.84
CA ALA A 93 -26.15 -39.21 -3.47
C ALA A 93 -25.57 -37.80 -3.30
N ARG A 94 -24.93 -37.52 -2.16
CA ARG A 94 -24.22 -36.26 -1.90
C ARG A 94 -23.01 -36.09 -2.81
N ALA A 95 -22.21 -37.14 -3.01
CA ALA A 95 -21.05 -37.08 -3.91
C ALA A 95 -21.49 -36.84 -5.36
N ASP A 96 -22.47 -37.60 -5.84
CA ASP A 96 -23.01 -37.46 -7.20
C ASP A 96 -23.60 -36.06 -7.43
N ALA A 97 -24.32 -35.51 -6.45
CA ALA A 97 -24.89 -34.17 -6.54
C ALA A 97 -23.83 -33.06 -6.57
N ILE A 98 -22.73 -33.21 -5.83
CA ILE A 98 -21.64 -32.23 -5.85
C ILE A 98 -20.89 -32.30 -7.19
N GLU A 99 -20.58 -33.51 -7.68
CA GLU A 99 -19.94 -33.73 -8.99
C GLU A 99 -20.77 -33.11 -10.12
N ASP A 100 -22.09 -33.36 -10.18
CA ASP A 100 -22.99 -32.76 -11.18
C ASP A 100 -22.91 -31.23 -11.21
N LYS A 101 -22.86 -30.59 -10.02
CA LYS A 101 -22.79 -29.13 -9.94
C LYS A 101 -21.42 -28.57 -10.31
N VAL A 102 -20.34 -29.26 -9.94
CA VAL A 102 -18.98 -28.87 -10.36
C VAL A 102 -18.81 -29.03 -11.87
N ASP A 103 -19.36 -30.10 -12.45
CA ASP A 103 -19.39 -30.31 -13.90
C ASP A 103 -20.20 -29.23 -14.62
N HIS A 104 -21.34 -28.83 -14.05
CA HIS A 104 -22.13 -27.72 -14.56
C HIS A 104 -21.34 -26.40 -14.54
N HIS A 105 -20.66 -26.07 -13.42
CA HIS A 105 -19.78 -24.90 -13.33
C HIS A 105 -18.68 -24.92 -14.40
N ASN A 106 -18.02 -26.07 -14.58
CA ASN A 106 -16.99 -26.24 -15.61
C ASN A 106 -17.56 -26.06 -17.01
N TRP A 107 -18.77 -26.55 -17.27
CA TRP A 107 -19.47 -26.37 -18.54
C TRP A 107 -19.80 -24.89 -18.79
N GLU A 108 -20.40 -24.19 -17.82
CA GLU A 108 -20.71 -22.76 -17.90
C GLU A 108 -19.46 -21.92 -18.17
N LYS A 109 -18.37 -22.22 -17.48
CA LYS A 109 -17.07 -21.57 -17.71
C LYS A 109 -16.58 -21.79 -19.14
N ASN A 110 -16.70 -23.01 -19.67
CA ASN A 110 -16.22 -23.32 -21.02
C ASN A 110 -17.06 -22.61 -22.10
N ILE A 111 -18.40 -22.56 -21.97
CA ILE A 111 -19.25 -21.83 -22.93
C ILE A 111 -19.11 -20.30 -22.77
N GLY A 112 -18.82 -19.81 -21.56
CA GLY A 112 -18.66 -18.39 -21.26
C GLY A 112 -17.38 -17.78 -21.84
N GLN A 113 -16.36 -18.58 -22.17
CA GLN A 113 -15.08 -18.10 -22.70
C GLN A 113 -15.22 -17.22 -23.95
N GLY A 114 -16.17 -17.56 -24.83
CA GLY A 114 -16.39 -16.81 -26.08
C GLY A 114 -16.84 -15.36 -25.87
N THR A 115 -17.50 -15.05 -24.74
CA THR A 115 -17.89 -13.68 -24.40
C THR A 115 -16.94 -13.03 -23.41
N MET A 116 -16.36 -13.83 -22.50
CA MET A 116 -15.49 -13.36 -21.43
C MET A 116 -14.13 -12.89 -21.94
N LEU A 117 -13.47 -13.66 -22.82
CA LEU A 117 -12.12 -13.33 -23.29
C LEU A 117 -12.06 -12.06 -24.13
N PRO A 118 -12.97 -11.81 -25.10
CA PRO A 118 -12.98 -10.55 -25.83
C PRO A 118 -13.22 -9.33 -24.93
N ARG A 119 -14.14 -9.44 -23.96
CA ARG A 119 -14.39 -8.38 -22.98
C ARG A 119 -13.15 -8.08 -22.14
N LYS A 120 -12.47 -9.11 -21.65
CA LYS A 120 -11.19 -8.96 -20.94
C LYS A 120 -10.13 -8.29 -21.82
N LEU A 121 -10.03 -8.68 -23.09
CA LEU A 121 -9.06 -8.11 -24.02
C LEU A 121 -9.31 -6.61 -24.26
N ILE A 122 -10.56 -6.18 -24.44
CA ILE A 122 -10.91 -4.76 -24.61
C ILE A 122 -10.49 -3.96 -23.38
N LEU A 123 -10.83 -4.45 -22.18
CA LEU A 123 -10.44 -3.80 -20.92
C LEU A 123 -8.93 -3.76 -20.74
N ALA A 124 -8.23 -4.85 -21.09
CA ALA A 124 -6.78 -4.92 -20.98
C ALA A 124 -6.07 -3.97 -21.96
N ILE A 125 -6.58 -3.79 -23.17
CA ILE A 125 -6.03 -2.83 -24.14
C ILE A 125 -6.19 -1.40 -23.62
N ASP A 126 -7.39 -1.03 -23.20
CA ASP A 126 -7.70 0.30 -22.66
C ASP A 126 -6.84 0.61 -21.43
N GLU A 127 -6.69 -0.35 -20.52
CA GLU A 127 -5.84 -0.17 -19.34
C GLU A 127 -4.34 -0.16 -19.68
N ARG A 128 -3.88 -1.01 -20.61
CA ARG A 128 -2.50 -0.97 -21.12
C ARG A 128 -2.16 0.41 -21.67
N ASP A 129 -3.05 1.00 -22.47
CA ASP A 129 -2.82 2.31 -23.09
C ASP A 129 -2.73 3.41 -22.02
N ARG A 130 -3.59 3.38 -20.98
CA ARG A 130 -3.48 4.28 -19.82
C ARG A 130 -2.15 4.14 -19.09
N GLN A 131 -1.74 2.91 -18.79
CA GLN A 131 -0.54 2.64 -18.01
C GLN A 131 0.74 2.96 -18.79
N VAL A 132 0.76 2.77 -20.11
CA VAL A 132 1.85 3.18 -20.99
C VAL A 132 2.00 4.70 -20.98
N GLU A 133 0.92 5.46 -21.13
CA GLU A 133 1.00 6.92 -21.13
C GLU A 133 1.38 7.46 -19.75
N ALA A 134 0.79 6.91 -18.67
CA ALA A 134 1.16 7.27 -17.30
C ALA A 134 2.64 6.98 -16.98
N PHE A 135 3.17 5.85 -17.46
CA PHE A 135 4.58 5.53 -17.28
C PHE A 135 5.48 6.46 -18.09
N LYS A 136 5.12 6.78 -19.34
CA LYS A 136 5.86 7.72 -20.18
C LYS A 136 5.97 9.10 -19.57
N ASP A 137 4.91 9.56 -18.91
CA ASP A 137 4.87 10.82 -18.17
C ASP A 137 5.90 10.86 -17.03
N ILE A 138 6.06 9.76 -16.29
CA ILE A 138 7.06 9.63 -15.23
C ILE A 138 8.46 9.48 -15.85
N ASP A 139 8.59 8.62 -16.85
CA ASP A 139 9.87 8.29 -17.46
C ASP A 139 10.50 9.49 -18.17
N CYS A 140 9.74 10.33 -18.88
CA CYS A 140 10.30 11.47 -19.61
C CYS A 140 10.91 12.55 -18.71
N THR A 141 10.59 12.55 -17.41
CA THR A 141 11.12 13.52 -16.43
C THR A 141 12.46 13.11 -15.82
N LEU A 142 12.92 11.88 -16.05
CA LEU A 142 14.12 11.31 -15.42
C LEU A 142 15.34 11.37 -16.35
N ARG A 143 16.52 11.58 -15.75
CA ARG A 143 17.81 11.52 -16.47
C ARG A 143 18.08 10.11 -16.99
N THR A 144 18.72 10.01 -18.15
CA THR A 144 19.01 8.73 -18.82
C THR A 144 19.90 7.80 -17.99
N GLU A 145 20.80 8.35 -17.19
CA GLU A 145 21.76 7.61 -16.37
C GLU A 145 21.03 6.90 -15.22
N LEU A 146 20.11 7.61 -14.57
CA LEU A 146 19.28 7.06 -13.48
C LEU A 146 18.38 5.93 -13.96
N LYS A 147 17.79 6.07 -15.17
CA LYS A 147 16.98 5.01 -15.77
C LYS A 147 17.79 3.74 -15.96
N LYS A 148 19.01 3.85 -16.49
CA LYS A 148 19.91 2.70 -16.70
C LYS A 148 20.28 2.04 -15.37
N GLU A 149 20.60 2.83 -14.35
CA GLU A 149 20.92 2.33 -13.01
C GLU A 149 19.73 1.58 -12.39
N TRP A 150 18.53 2.16 -12.43
CA TRP A 150 17.33 1.55 -11.84
C TRP A 150 16.88 0.33 -12.62
N GLN A 151 17.03 0.34 -13.94
CA GLN A 151 16.79 -0.81 -14.78
C GLN A 151 17.71 -1.97 -14.40
N ALA A 152 19.02 -1.72 -14.25
CA ALA A 152 19.96 -2.73 -13.81
C ALA A 152 19.60 -3.31 -12.44
N LYS A 153 19.10 -2.49 -11.51
CA LYS A 153 18.61 -2.96 -10.19
C LYS A 153 17.39 -3.89 -10.33
N ILE A 154 16.48 -3.61 -11.26
CA ILE A 154 15.34 -4.50 -11.56
C ILE A 154 15.83 -5.81 -12.15
N ASP A 155 16.71 -5.76 -13.14
CA ASP A 155 17.21 -6.94 -13.84
C ASP A 155 18.01 -7.86 -12.92
N ASN A 156 18.87 -7.29 -12.07
CA ASN A 156 19.62 -8.03 -11.06
C ASN A 156 18.69 -8.71 -10.04
N TRP A 157 17.63 -8.03 -9.61
CA TRP A 157 16.65 -8.63 -8.69
C TRP A 157 15.79 -9.72 -9.33
N LYS A 158 15.45 -9.57 -10.62
CA LYS A 158 14.73 -10.61 -11.37
C LYS A 158 15.60 -11.86 -11.56
N ALA A 159 16.90 -11.69 -11.79
CA ALA A 159 17.86 -12.78 -11.91
C ALA A 159 18.15 -13.47 -10.57
N ASP A 160 18.28 -12.68 -9.50
CA ASP A 160 18.58 -13.15 -8.15
C ASP A 160 17.68 -12.46 -7.11
N ARG A 161 16.68 -13.19 -6.63
CA ARG A 161 15.71 -12.68 -5.64
C ARG A 161 16.31 -12.44 -4.26
N THR A 162 17.58 -12.81 -4.02
CA THR A 162 18.30 -12.47 -2.78
C THR A 162 18.80 -11.01 -2.78
N GLN A 163 18.86 -10.36 -3.94
CA GLN A 163 19.24 -8.96 -4.07
C GLN A 163 18.19 -8.01 -3.45
N PRO A 164 18.56 -6.75 -3.14
CA PRO A 164 17.61 -5.76 -2.63
C PRO A 164 16.44 -5.54 -3.59
N ASN A 165 15.22 -5.68 -3.07
CA ASN A 165 13.99 -5.53 -3.86
C ASN A 165 13.83 -4.08 -4.37
N PRO A 166 13.78 -3.83 -5.69
CA PRO A 166 13.68 -2.49 -6.27
C PRO A 166 12.30 -1.84 -6.06
N TYR A 167 11.26 -2.64 -5.79
CA TYR A 167 9.90 -2.19 -5.51
C TYR A 167 9.68 -1.79 -4.05
N LEU A 168 10.72 -1.97 -3.22
CA LEU A 168 10.72 -1.55 -1.83
C LEU A 168 11.76 -0.45 -1.59
N PRO A 169 11.47 0.49 -0.67
CA PRO A 169 12.52 1.25 -0.03
C PRO A 169 13.48 0.23 0.61
N ALA A 170 14.79 0.37 0.38
CA ALA A 170 15.76 -0.53 0.98
C ALA A 170 15.48 -0.66 2.48
N GLY A 171 15.23 -1.89 2.93
CA GLY A 171 14.91 -2.19 4.33
C GLY A 171 16.11 -2.05 5.28
N GLY A 172 17.19 -1.41 4.85
CA GLY A 172 18.41 -1.28 5.64
C GLY A 172 19.15 -0.02 5.23
N LYS A 173 19.54 0.75 6.25
CA LYS A 173 20.53 1.84 6.28
C LYS A 173 20.18 3.20 5.66
N ASP A 174 19.40 3.30 4.58
CA ASP A 174 19.28 4.59 3.87
C ASP A 174 18.06 5.45 4.25
N GLY A 175 17.09 4.91 4.99
CA GLY A 175 15.85 5.61 5.38
C GLY A 175 15.89 6.34 6.73
N GLY A 176 17.05 6.35 7.40
CA GLY A 176 17.16 6.68 8.82
C GLY A 176 16.50 5.62 9.72
N PRO A 177 16.81 5.60 11.02
CA PRO A 177 16.20 4.65 11.94
C PRO A 177 14.70 4.98 12.13
N SER A 178 13.83 3.99 11.90
CA SER A 178 12.39 4.12 12.17
C SER A 178 12.13 4.31 13.66
N GLU A 179 11.03 5.00 14.02
CA GLU A 179 10.59 5.16 15.42
C GLU A 179 10.58 3.82 16.19
N ALA A 180 10.10 2.74 15.56
CA ALA A 180 10.09 1.40 16.16
C ALA A 180 11.51 0.85 16.39
N SER A 181 12.45 1.09 15.46
CA SER A 181 13.85 0.67 15.62
C SER A 181 14.58 1.47 16.70
N ILE A 182 14.28 2.77 16.83
CA ILE A 182 14.85 3.62 17.90
C ILE A 182 14.29 3.19 19.25
N HIS A 183 12.97 2.95 19.33
CA HIS A 183 12.34 2.45 20.53
C HIS A 183 12.94 1.11 20.98
N LEU A 184 13.11 0.17 20.04
CA LEU A 184 13.76 -1.12 20.33
C LEU A 184 15.20 -0.94 20.80
N ALA A 185 15.97 -0.05 20.15
CA ALA A 185 17.34 0.23 20.55
C ALA A 185 17.41 0.79 21.97
N LEU A 186 16.57 1.78 22.30
CA LEU A 186 16.52 2.36 23.65
C LEU A 186 16.12 1.34 24.72
N MET A 187 15.16 0.45 24.43
CA MET A 187 14.80 -0.62 25.36
C MET A 187 15.93 -1.66 25.55
N LYS A 188 16.75 -1.90 24.53
CA LYS A 188 17.95 -2.75 24.64
C LYS A 188 19.03 -2.08 25.47
N ASP A 189 19.32 -0.80 25.20
CA ASP A 189 20.27 0.02 25.96
C ASP A 189 19.89 -0.02 27.47
N GLU A 190 18.60 0.17 27.81
CA GLU A 190 18.10 0.07 29.19
C GLU A 190 18.22 -1.33 29.81
N ALA A 191 18.05 -2.39 29.02
CA ALA A 191 18.19 -3.76 29.50
C ALA A 191 19.65 -4.11 29.80
N GLU A 192 20.58 -3.62 28.99
CA GLU A 192 22.02 -3.77 29.18
C GLU A 192 22.52 -2.97 30.40
N GLU A 193 22.03 -1.75 30.59
CA GLU A 193 22.29 -0.96 31.79
C GLU A 193 21.76 -1.65 33.05
N ALA A 194 20.56 -2.24 32.99
CA ALA A 194 20.02 -3.01 34.12
C ALA A 194 20.83 -4.27 34.43
N ALA A 195 21.38 -4.94 33.40
CA ALA A 195 22.21 -6.13 33.57
C ALA A 195 23.59 -5.81 34.16
N THR A 196 24.13 -4.62 33.90
CA THR A 196 25.43 -4.14 34.41
C THR A 196 25.36 -3.49 35.80
N GLY A 197 24.19 -3.55 36.45
CA GLY A 197 24.00 -3.02 37.82
C GLY A 197 23.48 -1.57 37.87
N GLY A 198 23.02 -1.02 36.75
CA GLY A 198 22.36 0.27 36.69
C GLY A 198 21.11 0.33 37.58
N ARG A 199 21.02 1.38 38.40
CA ARG A 199 19.96 1.55 39.39
C ARG A 199 18.69 2.02 38.69
N LYS A 200 17.64 1.18 38.66
CA LYS A 200 16.30 1.61 38.23
C LYS A 200 15.71 2.55 39.28
N LEU A 201 15.44 3.82 38.92
CA LEU A 201 14.79 4.78 39.85
C LEU A 201 13.37 4.33 40.24
N HIS A 202 12.65 3.69 39.31
CA HIS A 202 11.28 3.21 39.53
C HIS A 202 11.03 1.91 38.75
N GLY A 203 9.97 1.18 39.07
CA GLY A 203 9.63 -0.11 38.43
C GLY A 203 9.28 -0.03 36.94
N SER A 204 9.15 1.17 36.37
CA SER A 204 8.84 1.41 34.95
C SER A 204 10.05 1.98 34.21
N SER A 205 10.32 1.49 33.00
CA SER A 205 11.45 1.91 32.16
C SER A 205 11.35 3.38 31.72
N VAL A 206 12.49 4.05 31.52
CA VAL A 206 12.57 5.49 31.19
C VAL A 206 12.01 5.76 29.78
N THR A 207 12.31 4.87 28.85
CA THR A 207 11.81 4.85 27.47
C THR A 207 10.29 4.67 27.47
N SER A 208 9.78 3.77 28.32
CA SER A 208 8.33 3.57 28.47
C SER A 208 7.62 4.84 28.97
N PHE A 209 8.26 5.59 29.88
CA PHE A 209 7.76 6.87 30.37
C PHE A 209 7.70 7.94 29.25
N LEU A 210 8.75 8.07 28.44
CA LEU A 210 8.78 9.00 27.30
C LEU A 210 7.73 8.65 26.24
N VAL A 211 7.63 7.37 25.87
CA VAL A 211 6.63 6.90 24.90
C VAL A 211 5.21 7.15 25.39
N ALA A 212 4.93 6.92 26.67
CA ALA A 212 3.63 7.24 27.26
C ALA A 212 3.33 8.76 27.20
N GLY A 213 4.34 9.61 27.39
CA GLY A 213 4.20 11.07 27.24
C GLY A 213 3.92 11.49 25.79
N LEU A 214 4.60 10.89 24.81
CA LEU A 214 4.34 11.12 23.38
C LEU A 214 2.93 10.65 22.96
N GLN A 215 2.45 9.56 23.54
CA GLN A 215 1.08 9.07 23.34
C GLN A 215 0.01 10.00 23.95
N LEU A 216 0.32 10.64 25.07
CA LEU A 216 -0.54 11.67 25.67
C LEU A 216 -0.62 12.90 24.75
N GLU A 217 0.51 13.38 24.23
CA GLU A 217 0.55 14.48 23.25
C GLU A 217 -0.28 14.16 22.00
N GLU A 218 -0.16 12.93 21.47
CA GLU A 218 -0.98 12.47 20.34
C GLU A 218 -2.47 12.40 20.68
N SER A 219 -2.82 11.98 21.90
CA SER A 219 -4.19 11.96 22.40
C SER A 219 -4.79 13.36 22.48
N GLN A 220 -4.05 14.36 23.01
CA GLN A 220 -4.50 15.77 23.02
C GLN A 220 -4.78 16.29 21.61
N CYS A 221 -3.89 16.00 20.67
CA CYS A 221 -4.06 16.44 19.29
C CYS A 221 -5.26 15.79 18.61
N ARG A 222 -5.55 14.51 18.92
CA ARG A 222 -6.75 13.83 18.44
C ARG A 222 -8.01 14.45 19.03
N ILE A 223 -8.05 14.69 20.34
CA ILE A 223 -9.17 15.35 21.02
C ILE A 223 -9.41 16.74 20.40
N LYS A 224 -8.37 17.55 20.23
CA LYS A 224 -8.46 18.88 19.61
C LYS A 224 -9.01 18.86 18.19
N ARG A 225 -8.67 17.83 17.40
CA ARG A 225 -9.20 17.66 16.04
C ARG A 225 -10.67 17.23 16.07
N GLU A 226 -11.03 16.29 16.94
CA GLU A 226 -12.42 15.85 17.09
C GLU A 226 -13.31 16.99 17.59
N ALA A 227 -12.85 17.76 18.59
CA ALA A 227 -13.58 18.90 19.15
C ALA A 227 -13.79 20.04 18.13
N ARG A 228 -12.86 20.22 17.17
CA ARG A 228 -12.97 21.22 16.10
C ARG A 228 -13.71 20.72 14.85
N GLY A 229 -13.93 19.41 14.72
CA GLY A 229 -14.63 18.83 13.58
C GLY A 229 -16.07 19.34 13.49
N ARG A 230 -16.59 19.56 12.29
CA ARG A 230 -18.03 19.83 12.09
C ARG A 230 -18.74 18.51 11.80
N VAL A 231 -19.55 18.03 12.72
CA VAL A 231 -20.36 16.81 12.57
C VAL A 231 -21.84 17.17 12.42
N LEU A 232 -22.59 16.37 11.66
CA LEU A 232 -24.04 16.53 11.47
C LEU A 232 -24.85 16.38 12.77
N LEU A 233 -24.32 15.62 13.74
CA LEU A 233 -24.91 15.38 15.06
C LEU A 233 -23.93 15.84 16.14
N ALA A 234 -24.19 17.01 16.72
CA ALA A 234 -23.31 17.63 17.71
C ALA A 234 -23.30 16.91 19.08
N ALA A 235 -24.39 16.20 19.43
CA ALA A 235 -24.51 15.48 20.69
C ALA A 235 -23.54 14.28 20.77
N ASP A 236 -23.55 13.40 19.76
CA ASP A 236 -22.65 12.23 19.66
C ASP A 236 -21.17 12.65 19.64
N GLN A 237 -20.87 13.79 19.01
CA GLN A 237 -19.53 14.36 19.00
C GLN A 237 -19.10 14.82 20.40
N HIS A 238 -19.99 15.48 21.13
CA HIS A 238 -19.71 15.93 22.49
C HIS A 238 -19.42 14.75 23.42
N GLU A 239 -20.26 13.71 23.38
CA GLU A 239 -20.06 12.49 24.17
C GLU A 239 -18.70 11.84 23.88
N ARG A 240 -18.37 11.61 22.60
CA ARG A 240 -17.08 11.02 22.20
C ARG A 240 -15.88 11.88 22.63
N VAL A 241 -15.99 13.21 22.57
CA VAL A 241 -14.94 14.12 23.04
C VAL A 241 -14.79 13.99 24.57
N GLN A 242 -15.87 13.92 25.33
CA GLN A 242 -15.81 13.76 26.78
C GLN A 242 -15.22 12.40 27.20
N GLU A 243 -15.60 11.30 26.54
CA GLU A 243 -14.98 9.99 26.78
C GLU A 243 -13.46 10.02 26.57
N MET A 244 -13.02 10.67 25.48
CA MET A 244 -11.59 10.83 25.22
C MET A 244 -10.90 11.71 26.26
N ARG A 245 -11.56 12.76 26.77
CA ARG A 245 -11.04 13.62 27.86
C ARG A 245 -10.89 12.85 29.16
N ILE A 246 -11.88 12.04 29.54
CA ILE A 246 -11.83 11.18 30.75
C ILE A 246 -10.68 10.18 30.64
N ALA A 247 -10.56 9.50 29.49
CA ALA A 247 -9.47 8.56 29.25
C ALA A 247 -8.09 9.23 29.28
N PHE A 248 -8.00 10.48 28.80
CA PHE A 248 -6.78 11.27 28.86
C PHE A 248 -6.40 11.60 30.31
N PHE A 249 -7.30 12.13 31.14
CA PHE A 249 -7.00 12.49 32.53
C PHE A 249 -6.60 11.26 33.37
N SER A 250 -7.24 10.11 33.16
CA SER A 250 -6.85 8.85 33.82
C SER A 250 -5.42 8.42 33.48
N LYS A 251 -5.00 8.59 32.21
CA LYS A 251 -3.62 8.31 31.79
C LYS A 251 -2.65 9.38 32.31
N LEU A 252 -3.03 10.65 32.25
CA LEU A 252 -2.24 11.78 32.73
C LEU A 252 -1.90 11.62 34.21
N GLY A 253 -2.87 11.29 35.07
CA GLY A 253 -2.63 11.12 36.51
C GLY A 253 -1.59 10.03 36.83
N ARG A 254 -1.57 8.93 36.06
CA ARG A 254 -0.54 7.89 36.19
C ARG A 254 0.83 8.38 35.70
N TRP A 255 0.84 9.12 34.60
CA TRP A 255 2.06 9.64 34.00
C TRP A 255 2.71 10.75 34.85
N ARG A 256 1.93 11.64 35.46
CA ARG A 256 2.41 12.70 36.38
C ARG A 256 3.16 12.13 37.58
N LYS A 257 2.72 10.98 38.14
CA LYS A 257 3.45 10.31 39.23
C LYS A 257 4.86 9.90 38.81
N LEU A 258 5.04 9.44 37.57
CA LEU A 258 6.35 9.12 37.02
C LEU A 258 7.15 10.38 36.66
N GLN A 259 6.46 11.42 36.17
CA GLN A 259 7.09 12.70 35.86
C GLN A 259 7.69 13.35 37.10
N ALA A 260 7.04 13.28 38.27
CA ALA A 260 7.60 13.79 39.51
C ALA A 260 8.93 13.12 39.92
N VAL A 261 9.13 11.86 39.50
CA VAL A 261 10.37 11.11 39.76
C VAL A 261 11.43 11.41 38.70
N TYR A 262 11.07 11.39 37.42
CA TYR A 262 12.01 11.51 36.31
C TYR A 262 12.31 12.95 35.89
N MET A 263 11.43 13.89 36.21
CA MET A 263 11.51 15.30 35.81
C MET A 263 10.99 16.26 36.90
N PRO A 264 11.64 16.35 38.08
CA PRO A 264 11.22 17.26 39.15
C PRO A 264 11.06 18.71 38.70
N ALA A 265 11.89 19.23 37.80
CA ALA A 265 11.74 20.59 37.31
C ALA A 265 10.43 20.81 36.51
N ALA A 266 9.91 19.77 35.85
CA ALA A 266 8.61 19.89 35.18
C ALA A 266 7.46 20.03 36.18
N VAL A 267 7.59 19.50 37.40
CA VAL A 267 6.59 19.71 38.46
C VAL A 267 6.63 21.16 38.93
N ARG A 268 7.82 21.72 39.12
CA ARG A 268 7.99 23.13 39.50
C ARG A 268 7.38 24.09 38.47
N GLU A 269 7.62 23.87 37.18
CA GLU A 269 7.01 24.69 36.11
C GLU A 269 5.47 24.55 36.06
N LEU A 270 4.92 23.39 36.42
CA LEU A 270 3.48 23.20 36.52
C LEU A 270 2.88 23.92 37.71
N GLU A 271 3.55 23.92 38.85
CA GLU A 271 3.15 24.67 40.03
C GLU A 271 3.17 26.17 39.74
N GLU A 272 4.24 26.67 39.13
CA GLU A 272 4.34 28.08 38.69
C GLU A 272 3.21 28.47 37.70
N ASP A 273 2.86 27.59 36.77
CA ASP A 273 1.74 27.81 35.83
C ASP A 273 0.37 27.82 36.51
N GLU A 274 0.15 26.95 37.51
CA GLU A 274 -1.11 26.91 38.27
C GLU A 274 -1.21 28.12 39.21
N ASP A 275 -0.12 28.57 39.81
CA ASP A 275 -0.08 29.78 40.64
C ASP A 275 -0.34 31.06 39.81
N ALA A 276 0.11 31.07 38.55
CA ALA A 276 -0.15 32.15 37.60
C ALA A 276 -1.55 32.09 36.98
N ARG A 277 -2.32 31.02 37.22
CA ARG A 277 -3.65 30.84 36.64
C ARG A 277 -4.67 31.69 37.38
N ASP A 278 -5.52 32.36 36.61
CA ASP A 278 -6.69 33.05 37.16
C ASP A 278 -7.63 32.02 37.82
N ALA A 279 -7.86 32.19 39.12
CA ALA A 279 -8.71 31.32 39.92
C ALA A 279 -10.18 31.35 39.47
N ASP A 280 -10.60 32.43 38.81
CA ASP A 280 -11.97 32.60 38.31
C ASP A 280 -12.22 31.84 37.00
N LEU A 281 -11.17 31.36 36.32
CA LEU A 281 -11.29 30.57 35.10
C LEU A 281 -11.44 29.06 35.40
N PRO A 282 -12.28 28.34 34.62
CA PRO A 282 -12.41 26.90 34.76
C PRO A 282 -11.08 26.18 34.46
N PRO A 283 -10.87 24.97 35.03
CA PRO A 283 -9.69 24.17 34.72
C PRO A 283 -9.54 23.92 33.21
N PRO A 284 -8.30 23.88 32.69
CA PRO A 284 -8.08 23.67 31.26
C PRO A 284 -8.65 22.32 30.80
N ASN A 285 -9.17 22.29 29.57
CA ASN A 285 -9.60 21.03 28.97
C ASN A 285 -8.40 20.11 28.70
N ALA A 286 -8.65 18.81 28.52
CA ALA A 286 -7.59 17.81 28.26
C ALA A 286 -6.60 18.24 27.16
N GLU A 287 -7.10 18.85 26.08
CA GLU A 287 -6.32 19.32 24.93
C GLU A 287 -5.50 20.61 25.16
N GLU A 288 -5.68 21.27 26.30
CA GLU A 288 -5.02 22.53 26.71
C GLU A 288 -4.00 22.33 27.83
N VAL A 289 -4.07 21.21 28.55
CA VAL A 289 -3.12 20.87 29.62
C VAL A 289 -1.68 20.82 29.09
N LYS A 290 -0.75 21.56 29.70
CA LYS A 290 0.67 21.49 29.34
C LYS A 290 1.30 20.21 29.89
N LEU A 291 1.86 19.38 29.03
CA LEU A 291 2.48 18.10 29.45
C LEU A 291 3.90 18.27 30.02
N TYR A 292 4.67 19.25 29.57
CA TYR A 292 6.10 19.41 29.89
C TYR A 292 6.92 18.12 29.67
N LEU A 293 7.03 17.70 28.41
CA LEU A 293 8.10 16.79 27.98
C LEU A 293 9.46 17.49 28.09
N PRO A 294 10.61 16.76 28.09
CA PRO A 294 11.93 17.39 28.18
C PRO A 294 12.13 18.53 27.17
N SER A 295 11.61 18.39 25.94
CA SER A 295 11.64 19.43 24.91
C SER A 295 10.86 20.71 25.24
N GLY A 296 9.94 20.65 26.20
CA GLY A 296 9.09 21.77 26.64
C GLY A 296 9.66 22.53 27.82
N LEU A 297 10.76 22.07 28.43
CA LEU A 297 11.45 22.77 29.52
C LEU A 297 12.52 23.72 28.99
N ARG A 298 12.91 24.72 29.79
CA ARG A 298 14.07 25.58 29.49
C ARG A 298 15.36 24.76 29.58
N ARG A 299 16.42 25.15 28.86
CA ARG A 299 17.67 24.38 28.84
C ARG A 299 18.31 24.19 30.22
N ALA A 300 18.26 25.18 31.09
CA ALA A 300 18.74 25.05 32.47
C ALA A 300 17.97 23.95 33.23
N ASP A 301 16.65 23.94 33.11
CA ASP A 301 15.77 22.95 33.74
C ASP A 301 15.91 21.54 33.13
N GLN A 302 16.34 21.43 31.86
CA GLN A 302 16.63 20.15 31.21
C GLN A 302 17.90 19.49 31.78
N GLU A 303 18.91 20.28 32.15
CA GLU A 303 20.21 19.77 32.63
C GLU A 303 20.18 19.44 34.13
N GLU A 304 19.56 20.29 34.94
CA GLU A 304 19.51 20.16 36.40
C GLU A 304 18.28 19.38 36.90
N GLY A 305 17.19 19.43 36.13
CA GLY A 305 15.86 19.01 36.57
C GLY A 305 15.29 17.74 35.93
N CYS A 306 16.04 17.09 35.02
CA CYS A 306 15.65 15.84 34.38
C CYS A 306 16.61 14.70 34.73
N TYR A 307 16.09 13.47 34.74
CA TYR A 307 16.92 12.28 34.84
C TYR A 307 18.00 12.26 33.74
N LYS A 308 19.21 11.80 34.09
CA LYS A 308 20.39 11.85 33.22
C LYS A 308 20.09 11.20 31.87
N GLY A 309 20.36 11.93 30.78
CA GLY A 309 20.18 11.45 29.41
C GLY A 309 18.73 11.47 28.89
N LEU A 310 17.74 11.86 29.71
CA LEU A 310 16.33 11.91 29.30
C LEU A 310 16.06 12.83 28.10
N PRO A 311 16.61 14.07 28.03
CA PRO A 311 16.43 14.93 26.85
C PRO A 311 17.04 14.32 25.57
N ALA A 312 18.16 13.62 25.69
CA ALA A 312 18.81 12.96 24.56
C ALA A 312 17.99 11.77 24.03
N MET A 313 17.39 10.99 24.94
CA MET A 313 16.48 9.89 24.59
C MET A 313 15.21 10.40 23.89
N GLU A 314 14.60 11.48 24.37
CA GLU A 314 13.49 12.12 23.66
C GLU A 314 13.93 12.57 22.26
N GLY A 315 15.11 13.19 22.13
CA GLY A 315 15.66 13.63 20.86
C GLY A 315 15.78 12.48 19.85
N ARG A 316 16.25 11.31 20.28
CA ARG A 316 16.29 10.09 19.44
C ARG A 316 14.88 9.69 18.98
N LEU A 317 13.90 9.66 19.89
CA LEU A 317 12.52 9.31 19.52
C LEU A 317 11.90 10.31 18.54
N ARG A 318 12.10 11.61 18.74
CA ARG A 318 11.60 12.67 17.85
C ARG A 318 12.24 12.60 16.46
N GLU A 319 13.51 12.25 16.37
CA GLU A 319 14.20 12.01 15.09
C GLU A 319 13.59 10.84 14.30
N GLY A 320 13.28 9.74 14.98
CA GLY A 320 12.56 8.61 14.36
C GLY A 320 11.14 8.97 13.94
N GLN A 321 10.44 9.77 14.74
CA GLN A 321 9.12 10.31 14.39
C GLN A 321 9.21 11.18 13.13
N CYS A 322 10.17 12.10 13.04
CA CYS A 322 10.35 12.95 11.86
C CYS A 322 10.60 12.14 10.58
N HIS A 323 11.47 11.12 10.61
CA HIS A 323 11.69 10.23 9.46
C HIS A 323 10.41 9.51 9.02
N ASN A 324 9.72 8.87 9.97
CA ASN A 324 8.50 8.15 9.69
C ASN A 324 7.40 9.07 9.14
N LEU A 325 7.25 10.26 9.72
CA LEU A 325 6.22 11.22 9.32
C LEU A 325 6.48 11.80 7.93
N LEU A 326 7.73 12.10 7.56
CA LEU A 326 8.07 12.52 6.20
C LEU A 326 7.77 11.42 5.18
N LYS A 327 8.09 10.16 5.50
CA LYS A 327 7.74 9.01 4.64
C LYS A 327 6.23 8.89 4.44
N VAL A 328 5.46 8.98 5.51
CA VAL A 328 3.98 8.94 5.45
C VAL A 328 3.45 10.14 4.67
N LEU A 329 4.00 11.34 4.88
CA LEU A 329 3.59 12.56 4.19
C LEU A 329 3.77 12.45 2.68
N ARG A 330 4.96 12.03 2.22
CA ARG A 330 5.27 11.81 0.78
C ARG A 330 4.28 10.82 0.15
N SER A 331 4.08 9.67 0.79
CA SER A 331 3.14 8.64 0.30
C SER A 331 1.71 9.16 0.18
N ARG A 332 1.23 9.95 1.16
CA ARG A 332 -0.12 10.54 1.13
C ARG A 332 -0.26 11.63 0.07
N LEU A 333 0.77 12.43 -0.17
CA LEU A 333 0.81 13.41 -1.25
C LEU A 333 0.76 12.75 -2.63
N HIS A 334 1.49 11.65 -2.84
CA HIS A 334 1.37 10.84 -4.05
C HIS A 334 -0.04 10.27 -4.24
N ALA A 335 -0.63 9.68 -3.20
CA ALA A 335 -2.00 9.16 -3.26
C ALA A 335 -3.02 10.26 -3.59
N LYS A 336 -2.87 11.46 -3.00
CA LYS A 336 -3.72 12.62 -3.28
C LYS A 336 -3.57 13.07 -4.74
N ARG A 337 -2.34 13.11 -5.27
CA ARG A 337 -2.07 13.44 -6.68
C ARG A 337 -2.73 12.44 -7.62
N HIS A 338 -2.56 11.14 -7.38
CA HIS A 338 -3.14 10.09 -8.21
C HIS A 338 -4.67 10.19 -8.26
N LEU A 339 -5.33 10.43 -7.12
CA LEU A 339 -6.79 10.58 -7.08
C LEU A 339 -7.28 11.86 -7.78
N LEU A 340 -6.51 12.94 -7.74
CA LEU A 340 -6.82 14.16 -8.50
C LEU A 340 -6.78 13.89 -10.01
N ASN A 341 -5.72 13.23 -10.49
CA ASN A 341 -5.61 12.85 -11.90
C ASN A 341 -6.74 11.90 -12.34
N TYR A 342 -7.00 10.84 -11.55
CA TYR A 342 -8.08 9.90 -11.83
C TYR A 342 -9.46 10.59 -11.89
N ARG A 343 -9.71 11.56 -11.00
CA ARG A 343 -10.93 12.37 -11.04
C ARG A 343 -11.04 13.13 -12.35
N ASP A 344 -9.97 13.82 -12.74
CA ASP A 344 -9.96 14.71 -13.90
C ASP A 344 -10.10 13.95 -15.23
N GLU A 345 -9.57 12.73 -15.28
CA GLU A 345 -9.56 11.89 -16.47
C GLU A 345 -10.79 10.98 -16.60
N SER A 346 -11.26 10.41 -15.48
CA SER A 346 -12.14 9.23 -15.50
C SER A 346 -13.48 9.41 -14.79
N VAL A 347 -13.67 10.47 -14.00
CA VAL A 347 -14.91 10.65 -13.21
C VAL A 347 -15.92 11.50 -13.97
N VAL A 348 -16.98 10.85 -14.46
CA VAL A 348 -18.12 11.49 -15.14
C VAL A 348 -19.37 11.39 -14.27
N GLY A 349 -20.14 12.48 -14.19
CA GLY A 349 -21.41 12.53 -13.47
C GLY A 349 -21.31 12.96 -12.00
N GLN A 350 -22.38 13.56 -11.49
CA GLN A 350 -22.38 14.27 -10.20
C GLN A 350 -22.12 13.35 -8.99
N ARG A 351 -22.73 12.17 -8.95
CA ARG A 351 -22.58 11.24 -7.80
C ARG A 351 -21.15 10.72 -7.65
N ALA A 352 -20.50 10.35 -8.76
CA ALA A 352 -19.13 9.87 -8.76
C ALA A 352 -18.14 10.98 -8.40
N ALA A 353 -18.37 12.20 -8.91
CA ALA A 353 -17.59 13.38 -8.54
C ALA A 353 -17.67 13.66 -7.04
N THR A 354 -18.86 13.67 -6.43
CA THR A 354 -19.01 13.90 -4.99
C THR A 354 -18.27 12.85 -4.14
N ARG A 355 -18.29 11.58 -4.55
CA ARG A 355 -17.53 10.51 -3.87
C ARG A 355 -16.02 10.72 -3.99
N ALA A 356 -15.52 11.10 -5.17
CA ALA A 356 -14.12 11.43 -5.39
C ALA A 356 -13.68 12.63 -4.54
N TYR A 357 -14.48 13.71 -4.48
CA TYR A 357 -14.22 14.87 -3.62
C TYR A 357 -14.16 14.49 -2.14
N THR A 358 -15.08 13.65 -1.68
CA THR A 358 -15.09 13.17 -0.29
C THR A 358 -13.82 12.37 0.03
N LEU A 359 -13.38 11.50 -0.89
CA LEU A 359 -12.17 10.70 -0.72
C LEU A 359 -10.90 11.57 -0.72
N ILE A 360 -10.79 12.52 -1.67
CA ILE A 360 -9.68 13.47 -1.75
C ILE A 360 -9.63 14.34 -0.48
N GLY A 361 -10.79 14.79 0.00
CA GLY A 361 -10.93 15.54 1.25
C GLY A 361 -10.39 14.76 2.45
N ARG A 362 -10.80 13.48 2.61
CA ARG A 362 -10.28 12.60 3.68
C ARG A 362 -8.77 12.40 3.62
N ILE A 363 -8.17 12.32 2.43
CA ILE A 363 -6.71 12.25 2.30
C ILE A 363 -6.08 13.60 2.67
N GLY A 364 -6.69 14.72 2.26
CA GLY A 364 -6.27 16.06 2.67
C GLY A 364 -6.22 16.22 4.19
N GLU A 365 -7.29 15.87 4.89
CA GLU A 365 -7.36 15.92 6.36
C GLU A 365 -6.27 15.07 7.04
N ARG A 366 -5.91 13.93 6.44
CA ARG A 366 -4.81 13.07 6.91
C ARG A 366 -3.44 13.71 6.64
N VAL A 367 -3.25 14.35 5.49
CA VAL A 367 -2.03 15.11 5.16
C VAL A 367 -1.83 16.23 6.18
N ASP A 368 -2.89 16.97 6.52
CA ASP A 368 -2.83 18.05 7.51
C ASP A 368 -2.47 17.53 8.91
N ALA A 369 -3.05 16.39 9.29
CA ALA A 369 -2.75 15.74 10.57
C ALA A 369 -1.29 15.31 10.70
N VAL A 370 -0.76 14.66 9.66
CA VAL A 370 0.64 14.21 9.62
C VAL A 370 1.58 15.41 9.59
N SER A 371 1.25 16.45 8.83
CA SER A 371 2.01 17.70 8.76
C SER A 371 2.09 18.40 10.11
N ALA A 372 0.97 18.48 10.84
CA ALA A 372 0.95 19.04 12.19
C ALA A 372 1.77 18.21 13.18
N LYS A 373 1.73 16.88 13.09
CA LYS A 373 2.55 15.98 13.92
C LYS A 373 4.05 16.17 13.61
N TYR A 374 4.42 16.29 12.34
CA TYR A 374 5.80 16.55 11.93
C TYR A 374 6.30 17.89 12.47
N ARG A 375 5.52 18.98 12.35
CA ARG A 375 5.90 20.30 12.88
C ARG A 375 6.16 20.26 14.37
N ARG A 376 5.33 19.56 15.15
CA ARG A 376 5.54 19.39 16.61
C ARG A 376 6.80 18.61 16.91
N ALA A 377 6.99 17.46 16.27
CA ALA A 377 8.18 16.64 16.48
C ALA A 377 9.47 17.39 16.10
N CYS A 378 9.45 18.15 15.00
CA CYS A 378 10.56 18.98 14.55
C CYS A 378 10.84 20.14 15.53
N ALA A 379 9.81 20.83 16.02
CA ALA A 379 9.97 21.88 17.03
C ALA A 379 10.58 21.33 18.34
N ALA A 380 10.11 20.18 18.80
CA ALA A 380 10.66 19.49 19.97
C ALA A 380 12.12 19.09 19.75
N LEU A 381 12.47 18.55 18.58
CA LEU A 381 13.83 18.17 18.23
C LEU A 381 14.77 19.39 18.20
N ILE A 382 14.32 20.52 17.63
CA ILE A 382 15.06 21.79 17.60
C ILE A 382 15.26 22.35 19.02
N ALA A 383 14.26 22.25 19.90
CA ALA A 383 14.38 22.68 21.29
C ALA A 383 15.45 21.88 22.05
N LEU A 384 15.51 20.57 21.83
CA LEU A 384 16.46 19.66 22.48
C LEU A 384 17.89 19.82 21.95
N ARG A 385 18.10 19.76 20.62
CA ARG A 385 19.45 19.70 20.03
C ARG A 385 19.94 21.04 19.49
N GLY A 386 19.07 22.04 19.36
CA GLY A 386 19.37 23.29 18.67
C GLY A 386 19.17 23.18 17.16
N ARG A 387 19.02 24.33 16.49
CA ARG A 387 18.67 24.40 15.05
C ARG A 387 19.77 23.83 14.15
N THR A 388 21.05 24.05 14.48
CA THR A 388 22.22 23.61 13.70
C THR A 388 22.40 22.08 13.71
N ALA A 389 22.06 21.42 14.81
CA ALA A 389 22.12 19.96 14.90
C ALA A 389 20.96 19.25 14.16
N CYS A 390 19.97 20.01 13.65
CA CYS A 390 18.75 19.49 13.04
C CYS A 390 18.61 19.89 11.56
N GLU A 391 19.70 20.23 10.86
CA GLU A 391 19.67 20.71 9.47
C GLU A 391 18.86 19.81 8.52
N ARG A 392 18.87 18.49 8.77
CA ARG A 392 18.10 17.49 8.01
C ARG A 392 16.58 17.63 8.16
N PHE A 393 16.10 18.22 9.25
CA PHE A 393 14.68 18.40 9.55
C PHE A 393 14.32 19.87 9.54
N ARG A 394 13.73 20.32 8.44
CA ARG A 394 13.29 21.72 8.29
C ARG A 394 11.86 21.90 8.78
N GLU A 395 11.52 23.14 9.09
CA GLU A 395 10.15 23.54 9.33
C GLU A 395 9.30 23.35 8.06
N LEU A 396 8.21 22.60 8.17
CA LEU A 396 7.34 22.27 7.05
C LEU A 396 6.35 23.41 6.75
N LYS A 397 6.58 24.16 5.68
CA LYS A 397 5.71 25.27 5.25
C LYS A 397 4.50 24.75 4.47
N ALA A 398 3.44 25.55 4.39
CA ALA A 398 2.27 25.19 3.57
C ALA A 398 2.65 25.01 2.09
N SER A 399 3.59 25.80 1.58
CA SER A 399 4.15 25.70 0.23
C SER A 399 4.85 24.36 -0.04
N ASP A 400 5.38 23.70 0.99
CA ASP A 400 6.07 22.41 0.84
C ASP A 400 5.11 21.24 0.56
N ILE A 401 3.85 21.42 0.96
CA ILE A 401 2.78 20.41 0.87
C ILE A 401 1.91 20.68 -0.38
N GLN A 402 2.15 21.77 -1.10
CA GLN A 402 1.41 22.12 -2.31
C GLN A 402 1.73 21.14 -3.43
N LEU A 403 0.69 20.43 -3.87
CA LEU A 403 0.70 19.71 -5.13
C LEU A 403 0.51 20.77 -6.22
N ASP A 404 1.46 20.92 -7.16
CA ASP A 404 1.30 21.81 -8.32
C ASP A 404 0.05 21.37 -9.11
N GLU A 405 -1.09 22.05 -8.91
CA GLU A 405 -2.36 21.77 -9.58
C GLU A 405 -2.32 22.17 -11.06
N LYS A 406 -1.26 22.85 -11.51
CA LYS A 406 -1.08 23.30 -12.90
C LYS A 406 -0.54 22.21 -13.84
N ARG A 407 -1.28 21.11 -14.02
CA ARG A 407 -1.36 20.41 -15.32
C ARG A 407 -2.70 20.70 -16.05
N GLU A 408 -3.46 21.70 -15.58
CA GLU A 408 -4.76 22.12 -16.12
C GLU A 408 -4.75 22.96 -17.43
N VAL A 409 -3.77 22.81 -18.32
CA VAL A 409 -3.85 23.51 -19.63
C VAL A 409 -4.46 22.64 -20.74
N ASP A 410 -4.39 21.31 -20.65
CA ASP A 410 -4.81 20.48 -21.79
C ASP A 410 -6.29 20.04 -21.76
N ALA A 411 -6.93 19.94 -20.59
CA ALA A 411 -8.31 19.46 -20.50
C ALA A 411 -9.33 20.48 -21.07
N LYS A 412 -9.12 21.78 -20.85
CA LYS A 412 -9.96 22.85 -21.44
C LYS A 412 -9.68 23.06 -22.93
N VAL A 413 -8.44 22.85 -23.39
CA VAL A 413 -8.07 22.93 -24.81
C VAL A 413 -8.66 21.76 -25.60
N ARG A 414 -8.64 20.52 -25.05
CA ARG A 414 -9.31 19.35 -25.65
C ARG A 414 -10.83 19.49 -25.73
N LYS A 415 -11.45 20.08 -24.70
CA LYS A 415 -12.91 20.32 -24.67
C LYS A 415 -13.36 21.38 -25.70
N LYS A 416 -12.49 22.35 -26.06
CA LYS A 416 -12.73 23.30 -27.16
C LYS A 416 -12.41 22.72 -28.54
N LEU A 417 -11.50 21.73 -28.64
CA LEU A 417 -11.20 21.03 -29.89
C LEU A 417 -12.32 20.07 -30.35
N GLY A 418 -13.13 19.55 -29.43
CA GLY A 418 -14.24 18.63 -29.76
C GLY A 418 -15.47 19.30 -30.39
N SER A 419 -15.49 20.64 -30.52
CA SER A 419 -16.70 21.40 -30.89
C SER A 419 -16.67 22.00 -32.31
N ILE A 420 -15.57 21.96 -33.06
CA ILE A 420 -15.52 22.63 -34.39
C ILE A 420 -14.71 21.80 -35.37
N GLY A 421 -15.40 21.24 -36.37
CA GLY A 421 -14.78 20.64 -37.55
C GLY A 421 -14.25 21.68 -38.53
N SER A 422 -13.17 21.30 -39.23
CA SER A 422 -12.57 21.92 -40.43
C SER A 422 -11.75 23.22 -40.27
N LYS A 423 -10.47 23.08 -40.69
CA LYS A 423 -9.51 24.08 -41.21
C LYS A 423 -9.26 25.35 -40.36
N PHE A 424 -8.08 25.40 -39.72
CA PHE A 424 -7.05 26.43 -39.97
C PHE A 424 -5.77 26.13 -39.17
N ARG A 425 -4.62 26.43 -39.78
CA ARG A 425 -3.28 26.48 -39.18
C ARG A 425 -3.05 27.89 -38.65
N ARG A 426 -2.47 28.07 -37.44
CA ARG A 426 -1.35 29.00 -37.11
C ARG A 426 -1.15 29.24 -35.60
N GLN A 427 0.10 29.04 -35.19
CA GLN A 427 0.99 29.74 -34.24
C GLN A 427 0.47 30.54 -33.01
N GLY A 428 1.09 30.18 -31.86
CA GLY A 428 1.55 31.09 -30.78
C GLY A 428 0.64 31.22 -29.53
N PRO A 429 1.15 31.51 -28.30
CA PRO A 429 2.51 31.90 -27.92
C PRO A 429 3.21 30.97 -26.89
N ALA A 430 4.54 31.09 -26.81
CA ALA A 430 5.36 30.54 -25.75
C ALA A 430 4.99 31.14 -24.37
N LEU A 431 4.86 30.30 -23.34
CA LEU A 431 4.80 30.73 -21.95
C LEU A 431 5.82 29.95 -21.12
N SER A 432 7.02 30.53 -21.05
CA SER A 432 7.79 30.75 -19.83
C SER A 432 7.74 29.62 -18.80
N SER A 433 8.60 28.62 -18.99
CA SER A 433 9.15 27.80 -17.92
C SER A 433 9.89 28.73 -16.94
N LYS A 434 9.23 29.14 -15.85
CA LYS A 434 9.93 29.69 -14.69
C LYS A 434 10.27 28.49 -13.79
N ASN A 435 11.56 28.24 -13.62
CA ASN A 435 12.14 27.30 -12.67
C ASN A 435 11.36 27.30 -11.34
N LYS A 436 10.57 26.25 -11.09
CA LYS A 436 9.96 26.01 -9.79
C LYS A 436 10.84 25.00 -9.04
N SER A 437 11.52 25.47 -7.99
CA SER A 437 12.29 24.59 -7.12
C SER A 437 11.38 23.56 -6.47
N PHE A 438 11.74 22.28 -6.54
CA PHE A 438 11.06 21.22 -5.81
C PHE A 438 11.12 21.47 -4.30
N SER A 439 10.04 21.15 -3.57
CA SER A 439 10.05 21.29 -2.11
C SER A 439 11.12 20.40 -1.48
N TRP A 440 11.78 20.89 -0.44
CA TRP A 440 12.84 20.19 0.28
C TRP A 440 12.37 18.86 0.89
N ILE A 441 11.06 18.67 1.08
CA ILE A 441 10.53 17.37 1.51
C ILE A 441 10.84 16.26 0.52
N TRP A 442 11.25 16.58 -0.72
CA TRP A 442 11.66 15.65 -1.78
C TRP A 442 13.19 15.57 -1.94
N THR A 443 13.97 16.32 -1.16
CA THR A 443 15.44 16.23 -1.16
C THR A 443 15.90 15.34 -0.01
N ASP A 444 16.91 14.49 -0.24
CA ASP A 444 17.60 13.83 0.88
C ASP A 444 18.42 14.87 1.65
N GLY A 445 18.50 14.74 2.97
CA GLY A 445 19.35 15.58 3.81
C GLY A 445 18.84 16.98 4.19
N GLY A 446 17.63 17.39 3.80
CA GLY A 446 17.09 18.69 4.25
C GLY A 446 17.80 19.89 3.60
N GLY A 447 17.57 20.04 2.29
CA GLY A 447 17.82 21.17 1.39
C GLY A 447 19.27 21.48 0.99
N PRO A 448 19.52 22.58 0.24
CA PRO A 448 20.64 22.65 -0.69
C PRO A 448 21.95 22.91 0.06
N GLY A 449 22.73 21.85 0.29
CA GLY A 449 24.17 21.96 0.48
C GLY A 449 24.84 22.05 -0.89
N ASP A 450 25.91 22.83 -0.97
CA ASP A 450 26.73 23.12 -2.16
C ASP A 450 27.56 21.91 -2.65
N ASP A 451 26.96 20.72 -2.62
CA ASP A 451 27.42 19.57 -3.38
C ASP A 451 26.41 19.35 -4.52
N GLU A 452 26.71 19.92 -5.67
CA GLU A 452 25.99 19.75 -6.96
C GLU A 452 25.96 18.29 -7.47
N VAL A 453 26.30 17.31 -6.62
CA VAL A 453 26.43 15.88 -6.91
C VAL A 453 25.40 15.01 -6.16
N ALA A 454 24.61 15.55 -5.22
CA ALA A 454 23.61 14.77 -4.47
C ALA A 454 22.14 15.03 -4.89
N LEU A 455 21.92 15.53 -6.11
CA LEU A 455 20.60 15.90 -6.61
C LEU A 455 19.90 14.73 -7.31
N HIS A 456 19.39 13.77 -6.53
CA HIS A 456 18.15 13.03 -6.79
C HIS A 456 17.87 12.09 -5.60
N ASP A 457 16.84 12.43 -4.83
CA ASP A 457 15.63 11.64 -4.51
C ASP A 457 15.53 10.20 -5.10
N SER A 458 16.58 9.37 -5.00
CA SER A 458 16.68 8.16 -5.82
C SER A 458 15.79 7.05 -5.29
N MET A 459 15.60 6.88 -3.99
CA MET A 459 14.98 5.64 -3.49
C MET A 459 13.46 5.61 -3.61
N ALA A 460 12.75 6.68 -3.22
CA ALA A 460 11.28 6.72 -3.31
C ALA A 460 10.82 6.84 -4.77
N VAL A 461 11.49 7.71 -5.55
CA VAL A 461 11.21 7.86 -6.98
C VAL A 461 11.58 6.60 -7.74
N ARG A 462 12.71 5.94 -7.46
CA ARG A 462 13.02 4.61 -8.02
C ARG A 462 11.93 3.61 -7.72
N VAL A 463 11.45 3.54 -6.48
CA VAL A 463 10.41 2.58 -6.09
C VAL A 463 9.13 2.82 -6.88
N GLU A 464 8.67 4.07 -6.97
CA GLU A 464 7.45 4.39 -7.72
C GLU A 464 7.64 4.23 -9.23
N TRP A 465 8.79 4.61 -9.79
CA TRP A 465 9.13 4.35 -11.18
C TRP A 465 9.18 2.84 -11.47
N SER A 466 9.79 2.06 -10.59
CA SER A 466 9.89 0.59 -10.73
C SER A 466 8.50 -0.04 -10.69
N LYS A 467 7.64 0.37 -9.76
CA LYS A 467 6.25 -0.11 -9.68
C LYS A 467 5.43 0.28 -10.90
N ALA A 468 5.54 1.52 -11.36
CA ALA A 468 4.86 2.00 -12.56
C ALA A 468 5.32 1.22 -13.80
N LYS A 469 6.62 0.96 -13.92
CA LYS A 469 7.20 0.11 -14.97
C LYS A 469 6.64 -1.30 -14.93
N ALA A 470 6.65 -1.95 -13.76
CA ALA A 470 6.10 -3.29 -13.61
C ALA A 470 4.59 -3.33 -13.94
N CYS A 471 3.81 -2.34 -13.50
CA CYS A 471 2.40 -2.23 -13.84
C CYS A 471 2.19 -2.16 -15.36
N LYS A 472 2.93 -1.26 -16.03
CA LYS A 472 2.91 -1.10 -17.49
C LYS A 472 3.28 -2.41 -18.20
N GLU A 473 4.37 -3.07 -17.79
CA GLU A 473 4.81 -4.35 -18.36
C GLU A 473 3.77 -5.46 -18.17
N ARG A 474 3.13 -5.55 -16.99
CA ARG A 474 2.09 -6.55 -16.72
C ARG A 474 0.84 -6.36 -17.58
N TRP A 475 0.44 -5.13 -17.87
CA TRP A 475 -0.70 -4.87 -18.76
C TRP A 475 -0.37 -5.12 -20.23
N GLU A 476 0.84 -4.82 -20.68
CA GLU A 476 1.31 -5.23 -22.01
C GLU A 476 1.27 -6.74 -22.17
N GLU A 477 1.79 -7.45 -21.17
CA GLU A 477 1.81 -8.91 -21.13
C GLU A 477 0.40 -9.52 -21.07
N GLU A 478 -0.51 -8.96 -20.28
CA GLU A 478 -1.91 -9.40 -20.20
C GLU A 478 -2.60 -9.35 -21.57
N VAL A 479 -2.35 -8.29 -22.36
CA VAL A 479 -2.89 -8.19 -23.72
C VAL A 479 -2.35 -9.30 -24.63
N GLU A 480 -1.05 -9.61 -24.53
CA GLU A 480 -0.44 -10.70 -25.28
C GLU A 480 -0.98 -12.07 -24.87
N LEU A 481 -1.07 -12.31 -23.55
CA LEU A 481 -1.61 -13.55 -22.98
C LEU A 481 -3.07 -13.77 -23.39
N LEU A 482 -3.94 -12.76 -23.26
CA LEU A 482 -5.36 -12.89 -23.65
C LEU A 482 -5.51 -13.20 -25.14
N ARG A 483 -4.69 -12.61 -26.01
CA ARG A 483 -4.69 -12.94 -27.45
C ARG A 483 -4.29 -14.40 -27.69
N GLU A 484 -3.27 -14.89 -27.00
CA GLU A 484 -2.86 -16.29 -27.11
C GLU A 484 -3.86 -17.26 -26.48
N GLU A 485 -4.49 -16.90 -25.36
CA GLU A 485 -5.58 -17.65 -24.73
C GLU A 485 -6.75 -17.81 -25.69
N MET A 486 -7.21 -16.73 -26.33
CA MET A 486 -8.26 -16.78 -27.34
C MET A 486 -7.91 -17.76 -28.47
N LYS A 487 -6.68 -17.70 -29.01
CA LYS A 487 -6.22 -18.66 -30.04
C LYS A 487 -6.16 -20.10 -29.52
N ARG A 488 -5.73 -20.31 -28.28
CA ARG A 488 -5.65 -21.65 -27.66
C ARG A 488 -7.04 -22.23 -27.42
N VAL A 489 -7.99 -21.43 -26.95
CA VAL A 489 -9.40 -21.83 -26.81
C VAL A 489 -9.95 -22.29 -28.16
N LEU A 490 -9.82 -21.48 -29.22
CA LEU A 490 -10.30 -21.88 -30.55
C LEU A 490 -9.66 -23.19 -31.04
N ARG A 491 -8.34 -23.34 -30.87
CA ARG A 491 -7.63 -24.59 -31.22
C ARG A 491 -8.16 -25.79 -30.44
N PHE A 492 -8.34 -25.64 -29.13
CA PHE A 492 -8.89 -26.68 -28.28
C PHE A 492 -10.32 -27.04 -28.67
N LEU A 493 -11.18 -26.05 -28.92
CA LEU A 493 -12.57 -26.29 -29.34
C LEU A 493 -12.65 -27.03 -30.66
N ARG A 494 -11.82 -26.68 -31.65
CA ARG A 494 -11.72 -27.43 -32.92
C ARG A 494 -11.26 -28.86 -32.70
N TRP A 495 -10.20 -29.05 -31.91
CA TRP A 495 -9.71 -30.39 -31.57
C TRP A 495 -10.79 -31.21 -30.86
N ARG A 496 -11.50 -30.61 -29.89
CA ARG A 496 -12.54 -31.28 -29.12
C ARG A 496 -13.73 -31.65 -30.00
N ALA A 497 -14.10 -30.80 -30.96
CA ALA A 497 -15.10 -31.11 -31.97
C ALA A 497 -14.68 -32.33 -32.80
N MET A 498 -13.48 -32.32 -33.39
CA MET A 498 -12.97 -33.47 -34.16
C MET A 498 -12.90 -34.76 -33.33
N TRP A 499 -12.47 -34.64 -32.07
CA TRP A 499 -12.44 -35.77 -31.14
C TRP A 499 -13.85 -36.35 -30.98
N TRP A 500 -14.86 -35.54 -30.66
CA TRP A 500 -16.25 -36.01 -30.56
C TRP A 500 -16.76 -36.64 -31.84
N GLU A 501 -16.39 -36.10 -33.01
CA GLU A 501 -16.78 -36.67 -34.29
C GLU A 501 -16.20 -38.07 -34.51
N SER A 502 -14.96 -38.31 -34.09
CA SER A 502 -14.34 -39.64 -34.15
C SER A 502 -15.01 -40.65 -33.21
N GLN A 503 -15.74 -40.19 -32.18
CA GLN A 503 -16.45 -41.06 -31.24
C GLN A 503 -17.83 -41.50 -31.76
N ARG A 504 -18.35 -40.93 -32.87
CA ARG A 504 -19.71 -41.19 -33.38
C ARG A 504 -20.04 -42.68 -33.55
N GLY A 505 -19.05 -43.48 -33.97
CA GLY A 505 -19.23 -44.91 -34.24
C GLY A 505 -19.02 -45.85 -33.03
N ARG A 506 -18.60 -45.34 -31.86
CA ARG A 506 -18.26 -46.18 -30.70
C ARG A 506 -19.46 -46.75 -29.95
N ARG A 507 -20.67 -46.28 -30.24
CA ARG A 507 -21.91 -46.73 -29.57
C ARG A 507 -22.66 -47.67 -30.51
N THR A 508 -22.51 -48.99 -30.28
CA THR A 508 -23.08 -50.07 -31.13
C THR A 508 -24.41 -50.63 -30.62
N GLY A 509 -24.96 -50.13 -29.51
CA GLY A 509 -26.24 -50.58 -28.95
C GLY A 509 -27.47 -49.80 -29.47
N GLN A 510 -28.67 -50.36 -29.31
CA GLN A 510 -29.95 -49.66 -29.51
C GLN A 510 -30.07 -48.51 -28.49
N VAL A 511 -29.68 -47.32 -28.91
CA VAL A 511 -29.84 -46.08 -28.14
C VAL A 511 -31.27 -45.58 -28.38
N SER A 512 -32.05 -45.36 -27.31
CA SER A 512 -33.38 -44.75 -27.40
C SER A 512 -33.30 -43.41 -28.14
N GLN A 513 -34.37 -43.02 -28.85
CA GLN A 513 -34.41 -41.79 -29.65
C GLN A 513 -34.07 -40.54 -28.83
N GLU A 514 -34.36 -40.57 -27.53
CA GLU A 514 -34.06 -39.53 -26.53
C GLU A 514 -32.55 -39.38 -26.29
N SER A 515 -31.84 -40.49 -26.14
CA SER A 515 -30.39 -40.51 -25.92
C SER A 515 -29.58 -40.09 -27.17
N ARG A 516 -30.17 -40.13 -28.37
CA ARG A 516 -29.56 -39.56 -29.59
C ARG A 516 -29.61 -38.03 -29.62
N ARG A 517 -30.62 -37.39 -29.02
CA ARG A 517 -30.73 -35.92 -28.97
C ARG A 517 -29.67 -35.29 -28.05
N THR A 518 -29.33 -35.94 -26.95
CA THR A 518 -28.39 -35.42 -25.94
C THR A 518 -26.94 -35.38 -26.42
N ILE A 519 -26.54 -36.22 -27.38
CA ILE A 519 -25.16 -36.27 -27.91
C ILE A 519 -24.95 -35.28 -29.06
N ILE A 520 -26.02 -35.02 -29.83
CA ILE A 520 -25.99 -34.02 -30.90
C ILE A 520 -25.89 -32.60 -30.31
N CYS A 521 -26.45 -32.38 -29.12
CA CYS A 521 -26.47 -31.08 -28.45
C CYS A 521 -25.06 -30.50 -28.12
N PRO A 522 -24.12 -31.22 -27.47
CA PRO A 522 -22.75 -30.73 -27.30
C PRO A 522 -22.08 -30.44 -28.65
N LEU A 523 -22.21 -31.36 -29.62
CA LEU A 523 -21.53 -31.28 -30.92
C LEU A 523 -22.02 -30.08 -31.75
N GLN A 524 -23.31 -29.75 -31.69
CA GLN A 524 -23.89 -28.56 -32.32
C GLN A 524 -23.52 -27.27 -31.59
N ILE A 525 -23.57 -27.24 -30.25
CA ILE A 525 -23.20 -26.06 -29.45
C ILE A 525 -21.73 -25.67 -29.70
N TRP A 526 -20.81 -26.63 -29.74
CA TRP A 526 -19.39 -26.35 -29.98
C TRP A 526 -19.09 -25.92 -31.41
N ARG A 527 -19.83 -26.44 -32.40
CA ARG A 527 -19.70 -25.99 -33.80
C ARG A 527 -20.15 -24.54 -33.95
N CYS A 528 -21.27 -24.14 -33.33
CA CYS A 528 -21.76 -22.75 -33.32
C CYS A 528 -20.77 -21.78 -32.65
N LEU A 529 -20.12 -22.18 -31.56
CA LEU A 529 -19.11 -21.35 -30.89
C LEU A 529 -17.79 -21.21 -31.67
N SER A 530 -17.48 -22.15 -32.58
CA SER A 530 -16.19 -22.18 -33.27
C SER A 530 -16.13 -21.39 -34.60
N PHE A 531 -17.27 -21.00 -35.16
CA PHE A 531 -17.35 -20.42 -36.51
C PHE A 531 -17.94 -19.01 -36.64
N ASP A 532 -18.62 -18.45 -35.63
CA ASP A 532 -19.42 -17.22 -35.84
C ASP A 532 -19.11 -16.01 -34.93
N THR A 533 -17.96 -15.92 -34.24
CA THR A 533 -17.72 -14.79 -33.30
C THR A 533 -16.34 -14.13 -33.29
N LEU A 534 -15.58 -14.17 -34.39
CA LEU A 534 -14.40 -13.30 -34.56
C LEU A 534 -14.27 -12.74 -35.97
#